data_AF-A0A095B6V3-F1
#
_entry.id   AF-A0A095B6V3-F1
#
_cell.length_a   1.000
_cell.length_b   1.000
_cell.length_c   1.000
_cell.angle_alpha   90.00
_cell.angle_beta   90.00
_cell.angle_gamma   90.00
#
_symmetry.space_group_name_H-M   'P 1'
#
loop_
_entity.id
_entity.type
_entity.pdbx_description
1 polymer ?
#
loop_
_entity_poly.entity_id
_entity_poly.type
_entity_poly.pdbx_seq_one_letter_code
_entity_poly.pdbx_strand_id
1 'polypeptide(L)'
;MNDKRWPLLLAATTAWLATVAATDEAPLSAADRRAVVEQLGQTLETNYVYPDKARTIAATLRRHLDAGDYDAARDRPALARELTDDLIAASGDLHFAVGVDPVWVADYAAKQDPVRAAALREAERREEIRKNFGFAGLRYLDGNIAYVDLSHFADPEPGYDAAAAAMRFIENGDAVIYDLRYNNGGHLEMAQLLASQLFPGDKDQELFDYDYTLDGRRVERGQWVLPALPAKRLTGKPVYVLTGSTSFSAAEWFAYTLKKLGRATLVGERTAGGAHPVDRKPVGTDFFLQVPIGQIRDPVDRGDFEGQGVTPDHQVASADALAVAHRLALADLAKADPAKRADADWFAPELAERPQPTPAALKAIAGRYEGRRIDLVGGKLLYTWRERLRLALEPLGGDLLAIEGVRDFRFRIVRKGGKVAALERINRDGTTQTYARLD
;
A
#
# COMPACT_ATOMS: atom_id res chain seq x y z
N MET A 1 -69.37 -8.73 -11.21
CA MET A 1 -69.70 -8.24 -12.56
C MET A 1 -69.28 -6.78 -12.69
N ASN A 2 -68.10 -6.55 -13.24
CA ASN A 2 -67.82 -5.49 -14.23
C ASN A 2 -66.30 -5.47 -14.45
N ASP A 3 -65.90 -6.19 -15.50
CA ASP A 3 -64.58 -6.10 -16.10
C ASP A 3 -64.39 -4.71 -16.71
N LYS A 4 -63.37 -3.98 -16.25
CA LYS A 4 -62.77 -2.89 -17.02
C LYS A 4 -61.30 -3.22 -17.25
N ARG A 5 -61.03 -3.74 -18.44
CA ARG A 5 -59.69 -3.92 -19.01
C ARG A 5 -59.15 -2.55 -19.43
N TRP A 6 -58.02 -2.14 -18.86
CA TRP A 6 -57.15 -1.10 -19.42
C TRP A 6 -56.15 -1.78 -20.37
N PRO A 7 -55.80 -1.21 -21.53
CA PRO A 7 -54.77 -1.77 -22.39
C PRO A 7 -53.39 -1.44 -21.81
N LEU A 8 -52.58 -2.47 -21.57
CA LEU A 8 -51.13 -2.30 -21.42
C LEU A 8 -50.56 -1.86 -22.77
N LEU A 9 -50.11 -0.62 -22.84
CA LEU A 9 -49.11 -0.19 -23.83
C LEU A 9 -47.78 -0.86 -23.46
N LEU A 10 -47.38 -1.89 -24.21
CA LEU A 10 -46.01 -2.38 -24.23
C LEU A 10 -45.14 -1.28 -24.85
N ALA A 11 -44.37 -0.58 -24.02
CA ALA A 11 -43.21 0.17 -24.49
C ALA A 11 -42.11 -0.85 -24.82
N ALA A 12 -41.84 -1.03 -26.11
CA ALA A 12 -40.69 -1.79 -26.58
C ALA A 12 -39.41 -1.02 -26.21
N THR A 13 -38.73 -1.42 -25.14
CA THR A 13 -37.35 -1.02 -24.87
C THR A 13 -36.43 -1.94 -25.65
N THR A 14 -36.00 -1.50 -26.83
CA THR A 14 -34.86 -2.10 -27.54
C THR A 14 -33.60 -1.87 -26.71
N ALA A 15 -33.21 -2.87 -25.92
CA ALA A 15 -31.89 -2.95 -25.34
C ALA A 15 -30.88 -3.10 -26.48
N TRP A 16 -30.12 -2.04 -26.77
CA TRP A 16 -28.90 -2.15 -27.55
C TRP A 16 -27.88 -2.91 -26.70
N LEU A 17 -27.90 -4.24 -26.82
CA LEU A 17 -26.77 -5.08 -26.44
C LEU A 17 -25.63 -4.71 -27.39
N ALA A 18 -24.73 -3.83 -26.94
CA ALA A 18 -23.41 -3.73 -27.52
C ALA A 18 -22.72 -5.07 -27.29
N THR A 19 -22.78 -5.96 -28.27
CA THR A 19 -21.88 -7.11 -28.35
C THR A 19 -20.47 -6.56 -28.43
N VAL A 20 -19.73 -6.65 -27.32
CA VAL A 20 -18.27 -6.62 -27.38
C VAL A 20 -17.90 -7.81 -28.25
N ALA A 21 -17.52 -7.54 -29.49
CA ALA A 21 -16.95 -8.57 -30.34
C ALA A 21 -15.67 -9.03 -29.64
N ALA A 22 -15.70 -10.25 -29.09
CA ALA A 22 -14.47 -10.96 -28.77
C ALA A 22 -13.70 -11.05 -30.08
N THR A 23 -12.53 -10.42 -30.14
CA THR A 23 -11.60 -10.61 -31.25
C THR A 23 -11.24 -12.09 -31.26
N ASP A 24 -11.77 -12.82 -32.24
CA ASP A 24 -11.55 -14.25 -32.46
C ASP A 24 -10.11 -14.41 -32.99
N GLU A 25 -9.14 -14.27 -32.08
CA GLU A 25 -7.73 -14.47 -32.41
C GLU A 25 -7.49 -15.98 -32.60
N ALA A 26 -6.86 -16.34 -33.72
CA ALA A 26 -6.60 -17.75 -34.02
C ALA A 26 -5.81 -18.40 -32.87
N PRO A 27 -6.17 -19.62 -32.43
CA PRO A 27 -5.44 -20.32 -31.39
C PRO A 27 -3.96 -20.45 -31.73
N LEU A 28 -3.09 -20.34 -30.71
CA LEU A 28 -1.66 -20.52 -30.88
C LEU A 28 -1.35 -21.88 -31.48
N SER A 29 -0.58 -21.90 -32.58
CA SER A 29 -0.06 -23.13 -33.16
C SER A 29 1.09 -23.67 -32.32
N ALA A 30 1.46 -24.94 -32.54
CA ALA A 30 2.65 -25.53 -31.93
C ALA A 30 3.93 -24.79 -32.34
N ALA A 31 3.97 -24.22 -33.56
CA ALA A 31 5.08 -23.42 -34.04
C ALA A 31 5.16 -22.08 -33.28
N ASP A 32 4.03 -21.42 -33.00
CA ASP A 32 4.00 -20.17 -32.24
C ASP A 32 4.50 -20.38 -30.81
N ARG A 33 4.02 -21.43 -30.12
CA ARG A 33 4.50 -21.79 -28.77
C ARG A 33 6.01 -22.04 -28.76
N ARG A 34 6.52 -22.78 -29.75
CA ARG A 34 7.96 -23.05 -29.87
C ARG A 34 8.76 -21.78 -30.10
N ALA A 35 8.29 -20.88 -30.96
CA ALA A 35 8.96 -19.61 -31.21
C ALA A 35 9.04 -18.75 -29.94
N VAL A 36 7.94 -18.64 -29.18
CA VAL A 36 7.90 -17.89 -27.92
C VAL A 36 8.86 -18.48 -26.89
N VAL A 37 8.87 -19.80 -26.69
CA VAL A 37 9.76 -20.45 -25.72
C VAL A 37 11.23 -20.28 -26.09
N GLU A 38 11.59 -20.40 -27.37
CA GLU A 38 12.98 -20.19 -27.80
C GLU A 38 13.43 -18.74 -27.63
N GLN A 39 12.58 -17.77 -28.00
CA GLN A 39 12.87 -16.35 -27.81
C GLN A 39 12.95 -15.99 -26.33
N LEU A 40 12.05 -16.53 -25.51
CA LEU A 40 12.07 -16.35 -24.06
C LEU A 40 13.37 -16.87 -23.45
N GLY A 41 13.81 -18.07 -23.85
CA GLY A 41 15.08 -18.65 -23.40
C GLY A 41 16.28 -17.77 -23.76
N GLN A 42 16.34 -17.25 -24.98
CA GLN A 42 17.40 -16.32 -25.42
C GLN A 42 17.38 -15.00 -24.64
N THR A 43 16.20 -14.40 -24.45
CA THR A 43 16.03 -13.17 -23.67
C THR A 43 16.44 -13.39 -22.22
N LEU A 44 16.08 -14.53 -21.62
CA LEU A 44 16.47 -14.91 -20.27
C LEU A 44 17.99 -15.05 -20.13
N GLU A 45 18.62 -15.84 -21.02
CA GLU A 45 20.08 -16.08 -21.01
C GLU A 45 20.90 -14.80 -21.20
N THR A 46 20.34 -13.80 -21.89
CA THR A 46 21.00 -12.51 -22.14
C THR A 46 20.91 -11.55 -20.95
N ASN A 47 19.81 -11.60 -20.19
CA ASN A 47 19.46 -10.51 -19.26
C ASN A 47 19.40 -10.93 -17.78
N TYR A 48 19.24 -12.22 -17.48
CA TYR A 48 19.10 -12.65 -16.09
C TYR A 48 20.42 -12.53 -15.33
N VAL A 49 20.34 -12.00 -14.10
CA VAL A 49 21.51 -11.77 -13.24
C VAL A 49 22.29 -13.04 -12.91
N TYR A 50 21.67 -14.23 -13.00
CA TYR A 50 22.32 -15.53 -12.77
C TYR A 50 22.45 -16.33 -14.09
N PRO A 51 23.55 -16.19 -14.86
CA PRO A 51 23.66 -16.78 -16.20
C PRO A 51 23.62 -18.32 -16.21
N ASP A 52 24.13 -18.96 -15.16
CA ASP A 52 24.08 -20.43 -15.02
C ASP A 52 22.66 -20.92 -14.76
N LYS A 53 21.91 -20.20 -13.93
CA LYS A 53 20.48 -20.48 -13.70
C LYS A 53 19.68 -20.21 -14.96
N ALA A 54 19.96 -19.12 -15.67
CA ALA A 54 19.27 -18.75 -16.92
C ALA A 54 19.29 -19.90 -17.94
N ARG A 55 20.46 -20.49 -18.18
CA ARG A 55 20.63 -21.66 -19.08
C ARG A 55 19.84 -22.88 -18.61
N THR A 56 19.84 -23.12 -17.30
CA THR A 56 19.12 -24.25 -16.68
C THR A 56 17.59 -24.09 -16.81
N ILE A 57 17.09 -22.88 -16.57
CA ILE A 57 15.68 -22.52 -16.69
C ILE A 57 15.24 -22.59 -18.16
N ALA A 58 16.01 -22.00 -19.09
CA ALA A 58 15.71 -22.07 -20.52
C ALA A 58 15.66 -23.52 -21.04
N ALA A 59 16.58 -24.38 -20.62
CA ALA A 59 16.54 -25.81 -20.95
C ALA A 59 15.32 -26.51 -20.35
N THR A 60 14.87 -26.11 -19.16
CA THR A 60 13.66 -26.62 -18.51
C THR A 60 12.41 -26.21 -19.31
N LEU A 61 12.27 -24.95 -19.69
CA LEU A 61 11.14 -24.47 -20.50
C LEU A 61 11.03 -25.22 -21.85
N ARG A 62 12.18 -25.47 -22.51
CA ARG A 62 12.23 -26.29 -23.73
C ARG A 62 11.77 -27.73 -23.50
N ARG A 63 12.15 -28.34 -22.37
CA ARG A 63 11.71 -29.69 -22.01
C ARG A 63 10.20 -29.75 -21.77
N HIS A 64 9.63 -28.78 -21.07
CA HIS A 64 8.17 -28.68 -20.87
C HIS A 64 7.43 -28.53 -22.20
N LEU A 65 7.95 -27.68 -23.10
CA LEU A 65 7.42 -27.55 -24.46
C LEU A 65 7.46 -28.87 -25.23
N ASP A 66 8.60 -29.57 -25.24
CA ASP A 66 8.76 -30.83 -25.98
C ASP A 66 7.94 -31.98 -25.39
N ALA A 67 7.60 -31.92 -24.09
CA ALA A 67 6.69 -32.85 -23.42
C ALA A 67 5.20 -32.57 -23.73
N GLY A 68 4.87 -31.43 -24.35
CA GLY A 68 3.51 -31.01 -24.65
C GLY A 68 2.80 -30.32 -23.49
N ASP A 69 3.51 -29.92 -22.44
CA ASP A 69 2.92 -29.33 -21.22
C ASP A 69 2.18 -28.01 -21.53
N TYR A 70 2.61 -27.28 -22.57
CA TYR A 70 1.96 -26.04 -23.02
C TYR A 70 0.85 -26.25 -24.07
N ASP A 71 0.49 -27.47 -24.46
CA ASP A 71 -0.50 -27.70 -25.53
C ASP A 71 -1.93 -27.28 -25.14
N ALA A 72 -2.22 -27.21 -23.84
CA ALA A 72 -3.49 -26.71 -23.32
C ALA A 72 -3.60 -25.17 -23.42
N ALA A 73 -2.47 -24.45 -23.51
CA ALA A 73 -2.41 -23.00 -23.63
C ALA A 73 -2.74 -22.57 -25.07
N ARG A 74 -4.04 -22.41 -25.35
CA ARG A 74 -4.57 -22.08 -26.68
C ARG A 74 -4.45 -20.61 -27.05
N ASP A 75 -4.30 -19.73 -26.07
CA ASP A 75 -4.15 -18.28 -26.27
C ASP A 75 -2.89 -17.75 -25.59
N ARG A 76 -2.47 -16.53 -26.00
CA ARG A 76 -1.26 -15.88 -25.48
C ARG A 76 -1.30 -15.67 -23.97
N PRO A 77 -2.40 -15.17 -23.36
CA PRO A 77 -2.47 -15.02 -21.91
C PRO A 77 -2.32 -16.35 -21.15
N ALA A 78 -2.86 -17.45 -21.66
CA ALA A 78 -2.67 -18.78 -21.07
C ALA A 78 -1.20 -19.19 -21.14
N LEU A 79 -0.55 -19.06 -22.30
CA LEU A 79 0.86 -19.42 -22.44
C LEU A 79 1.74 -18.56 -21.53
N ALA A 80 1.47 -17.25 -21.44
CA ALA A 80 2.20 -16.34 -20.57
C ALA A 80 2.09 -16.73 -19.07
N ARG A 81 0.92 -17.20 -18.62
CA ARG A 81 0.74 -17.69 -17.25
C ARG A 81 1.56 -18.95 -16.98
N GLU A 82 1.44 -19.97 -17.83
CA GLU A 82 2.21 -21.22 -17.68
C GLU A 82 3.72 -20.94 -17.67
N LEU A 83 4.21 -20.09 -18.58
CA LEU A 83 5.63 -19.71 -18.63
C LEU A 83 6.06 -18.91 -17.39
N THR A 84 5.19 -18.07 -16.84
CA THR A 84 5.45 -17.34 -15.60
C THR A 84 5.60 -18.30 -14.43
N ASP A 85 4.66 -19.25 -14.29
CA ASP A 85 4.65 -20.22 -13.21
C ASP A 85 5.91 -21.10 -13.26
N ASP A 86 6.33 -21.53 -14.45
CA ASP A 86 7.55 -22.31 -14.63
C ASP A 86 8.83 -21.51 -14.35
N LEU A 87 8.88 -20.23 -14.73
CA LEU A 87 10.00 -19.34 -14.37
C LEU A 87 10.12 -19.18 -12.85
N ILE A 88 9.01 -18.93 -12.17
CA ILE A 88 8.97 -18.78 -10.70
C ILE A 88 9.34 -20.11 -10.03
N ALA A 89 8.76 -21.23 -10.46
CA ALA A 89 9.05 -22.54 -9.89
C ALA A 89 10.51 -22.95 -10.05
N ALA A 90 11.15 -22.61 -11.17
CA ALA A 90 12.53 -22.95 -11.44
C ALA A 90 13.56 -22.01 -10.78
N SER A 91 13.16 -20.76 -10.46
CA SER A 91 14.06 -19.74 -9.90
C SER A 91 13.88 -19.49 -8.40
N GLY A 92 12.67 -19.65 -7.89
CA GLY A 92 12.24 -19.18 -6.57
C GLY A 92 12.05 -17.67 -6.49
N ASP A 93 12.13 -16.96 -7.62
CA ASP A 93 12.13 -15.50 -7.70
C ASP A 93 10.76 -15.01 -8.20
N LEU A 94 10.08 -14.25 -7.34
CA LEU A 94 8.69 -13.82 -7.57
C LEU A 94 8.58 -12.64 -8.53
N HIS A 95 9.70 -12.05 -8.95
CA HIS A 95 9.71 -10.94 -9.89
C HIS A 95 9.60 -11.37 -11.35
N PHE A 96 9.81 -12.65 -11.65
CA PHE A 96 9.61 -13.14 -13.00
C PHE A 96 8.15 -13.03 -13.43
N ALA A 97 7.94 -12.50 -14.63
CA ALA A 97 6.64 -12.52 -15.27
C ALA A 97 6.81 -12.56 -16.79
N VAL A 98 6.00 -13.38 -17.46
CA VAL A 98 5.74 -13.28 -18.89
C VAL A 98 4.38 -12.61 -19.05
N GLY A 99 4.32 -11.54 -19.85
CA GLY A 99 3.08 -10.85 -20.14
C GLY A 99 2.83 -10.72 -21.63
N VAL A 100 1.59 -10.43 -21.99
CA VAL A 100 1.16 -10.17 -23.37
C VAL A 100 0.80 -8.69 -23.46
N ASP A 101 1.63 -7.94 -24.17
CA ASP A 101 1.41 -6.51 -24.39
C ASP A 101 2.08 -6.08 -25.70
N PRO A 102 1.44 -6.35 -26.86
CA PRO A 102 1.99 -5.99 -28.16
C PRO A 102 2.15 -4.48 -28.33
N VAL A 103 1.36 -3.67 -27.61
CA VAL A 103 1.48 -2.20 -27.61
C VAL A 103 2.79 -1.81 -26.93
N TRP A 104 3.05 -2.34 -25.73
CA TRP A 104 4.31 -2.10 -25.03
C TRP A 104 5.52 -2.58 -25.82
N VAL A 105 5.44 -3.75 -26.49
CA VAL A 105 6.54 -4.25 -27.33
C VAL A 105 6.81 -3.32 -28.53
N ALA A 106 5.75 -2.86 -29.19
CA ALA A 106 5.88 -1.88 -30.28
C ALA A 106 6.45 -0.55 -29.78
N ASP A 107 6.01 -0.08 -28.61
CA ASP A 107 6.50 1.12 -27.96
C ASP A 107 7.98 0.98 -27.56
N TYR A 108 8.38 -0.18 -27.03
CA TYR A 108 9.77 -0.50 -26.70
C TYR A 108 10.67 -0.40 -27.94
N ALA A 109 10.25 -0.98 -29.06
CA ALA A 109 10.97 -0.84 -30.33
C ALA A 109 11.00 0.62 -30.81
N ALA A 110 9.90 1.35 -30.62
CA ALA A 110 9.76 2.75 -31.00
C ALA A 110 10.56 3.72 -30.13
N LYS A 111 11.05 3.33 -28.94
CA LYS A 111 11.93 4.17 -28.10
C LYS A 111 13.24 4.56 -28.79
N GLN A 112 13.60 3.91 -29.90
CA GLN A 112 14.70 4.31 -30.77
C GLN A 112 14.43 5.63 -31.52
N ASP A 113 13.15 6.00 -31.69
CA ASP A 113 12.73 7.30 -32.24
C ASP A 113 12.58 8.33 -31.10
N PRO A 114 13.38 9.42 -31.08
CA PRO A 114 13.32 10.44 -30.04
C PRO A 114 11.94 11.08 -29.85
N VAL A 115 11.16 11.26 -30.93
CA VAL A 115 9.84 11.90 -30.86
C VAL A 115 8.84 10.97 -30.17
N ARG A 116 8.85 9.69 -30.54
CA ARG A 116 7.98 8.69 -29.91
C ARG A 116 8.38 8.44 -28.46
N ALA A 117 9.68 8.33 -28.17
CA ALA A 117 10.19 8.21 -26.81
C ALA A 117 9.75 9.39 -25.92
N ALA A 118 9.77 10.62 -26.44
CA ALA A 118 9.28 11.79 -25.70
C ALA A 118 7.77 11.72 -25.44
N ALA A 119 6.97 11.29 -26.42
CA ALA A 119 5.52 11.15 -26.26
C ALA A 119 5.15 10.08 -25.23
N LEU A 120 5.87 8.95 -25.19
CA LEU A 120 5.69 7.89 -24.20
C LEU A 120 6.03 8.37 -22.79
N ARG A 121 7.19 9.01 -22.59
CA ARG A 121 7.56 9.60 -21.30
C ARG A 121 6.54 10.62 -20.80
N GLU A 122 5.96 11.39 -21.70
CA GLU A 122 4.92 12.37 -21.38
C GLU A 122 3.59 11.69 -21.03
N ALA A 123 3.25 10.56 -21.67
CA ALA A 123 2.11 9.74 -21.27
C ALA A 123 2.28 9.11 -19.89
N GLU A 124 3.44 8.50 -19.62
CA GLU A 124 3.83 7.95 -18.32
C GLU A 124 3.76 9.04 -17.23
N ARG A 125 4.33 10.23 -17.49
CA ARG A 125 4.27 11.38 -16.58
C ARG A 125 2.83 11.79 -16.25
N ARG A 126 1.93 11.84 -17.24
CA ARG A 126 0.51 12.18 -17.00
C ARG A 126 -0.19 11.14 -16.13
N GLU A 127 0.18 9.87 -16.25
CA GLU A 127 -0.34 8.83 -15.36
C GLU A 127 0.16 9.01 -13.94
N GLU A 128 1.45 9.28 -13.76
CA GLU A 128 2.07 9.54 -12.46
C GLU A 128 1.48 10.77 -11.76
N ILE A 129 1.20 11.85 -12.50
CA ILE A 129 0.49 13.03 -11.98
C ILE A 129 -0.89 12.64 -11.43
N ARG A 130 -1.65 11.79 -12.11
CA ARG A 130 -2.98 11.35 -11.64
C ARG A 130 -2.91 10.51 -10.36
N LYS A 131 -1.81 9.79 -10.16
CA LYS A 131 -1.52 9.02 -8.94
C LYS A 131 -0.82 9.85 -7.87
N ASN A 132 -0.60 11.13 -8.12
CA ASN A 132 0.18 12.03 -7.26
C ASN A 132 1.56 11.43 -6.91
N PHE A 133 2.21 10.79 -7.89
CA PHE A 133 3.53 10.16 -7.74
C PHE A 133 3.60 9.16 -6.58
N GLY A 134 2.48 8.50 -6.30
CA GLY A 134 2.36 7.48 -5.27
C GLY A 134 1.86 8.00 -3.91
N PHE A 135 1.88 9.31 -3.66
CA PHE A 135 1.41 9.90 -2.40
C PHE A 135 -0.12 9.95 -2.35
N ALA A 136 -0.73 8.87 -1.85
CA ALA A 136 -2.17 8.69 -1.80
C ALA A 136 -2.84 9.48 -0.66
N GLY A 137 -2.12 9.75 0.42
CA GLY A 137 -2.68 10.49 1.56
C GLY A 137 -1.64 10.91 2.60
N LEU A 138 -1.81 12.12 3.13
CA LEU A 138 -0.99 12.66 4.21
C LEU A 138 -1.91 13.17 5.32
N ARG A 139 -1.63 12.84 6.58
CA ARG A 139 -2.41 13.32 7.72
C ARG A 139 -1.59 13.33 9.01
N TYR A 140 -2.03 14.14 9.96
CA TYR A 140 -1.62 14.00 11.35
C TYR A 140 -2.65 13.20 12.11
N LEU A 141 -2.20 12.09 12.68
CA LEU A 141 -2.95 11.32 13.64
C LEU A 141 -2.92 12.02 15.00
N ASP A 142 -3.84 11.60 15.86
CA ASP A 142 -3.83 11.99 17.26
C ASP A 142 -2.49 11.71 17.94
N GLY A 143 -2.08 12.62 18.84
CA GLY A 143 -0.73 12.60 19.44
C GLY A 143 0.36 13.18 18.53
N ASN A 144 0.01 13.98 17.52
CA ASN A 144 0.94 14.64 16.60
C ASN A 144 1.83 13.66 15.83
N ILE A 145 1.24 12.55 15.37
CA ILE A 145 1.96 11.51 14.64
C ILE A 145 1.68 11.69 13.14
N ALA A 146 2.72 11.93 12.36
CA ALA A 146 2.60 12.05 10.92
C ALA A 146 2.32 10.68 10.30
N TYR A 147 1.43 10.64 9.31
CA TYR A 147 1.11 9.43 8.55
C TYR A 147 1.24 9.71 7.05
N VAL A 148 1.90 8.81 6.36
CA VAL A 148 2.14 8.83 4.91
C VAL A 148 1.58 7.55 4.30
N ASP A 149 0.54 7.67 3.49
CA ASP A 149 0.05 6.60 2.63
C ASP A 149 0.75 6.69 1.28
N LEU A 150 1.63 5.73 1.01
CA LEU A 150 2.45 5.68 -0.19
C LEU A 150 2.11 4.41 -0.97
N SER A 151 1.43 4.58 -2.09
CA SER A 151 0.95 3.48 -2.93
C SER A 151 2.03 2.84 -3.80
N HIS A 152 3.07 3.58 -4.17
CA HIS A 152 4.28 3.10 -4.86
C HIS A 152 5.38 4.16 -4.76
N PHE A 153 6.60 3.79 -5.11
CA PHE A 153 7.75 4.69 -5.22
C PHE A 153 7.89 5.15 -6.67
N ALA A 154 7.36 6.32 -7.02
CA ALA A 154 7.49 6.89 -8.36
C ALA A 154 8.94 7.29 -8.70
N ASP A 155 9.26 7.49 -9.97
CA ASP A 155 10.52 8.10 -10.40
C ASP A 155 10.68 9.48 -9.72
N PRO A 156 11.77 9.72 -8.97
CA PRO A 156 11.97 10.99 -8.29
C PRO A 156 12.19 12.17 -9.24
N GLU A 157 12.62 12.00 -10.50
CA GLU A 157 12.80 13.15 -11.40
C GLU A 157 11.48 13.91 -11.62
N PRO A 158 10.38 13.27 -12.06
CA PRO A 158 9.08 13.94 -12.11
C PRO A 158 8.38 14.04 -10.74
N GLY A 159 8.70 13.15 -9.79
CA GLY A 159 8.03 13.08 -8.47
C GLY A 159 8.64 13.94 -7.35
N TYR A 160 9.77 14.62 -7.60
CA TYR A 160 10.53 15.33 -6.56
C TYR A 160 9.69 16.35 -5.79
N ASP A 161 8.89 17.16 -6.47
CA ASP A 161 8.10 18.22 -5.83
C ASP A 161 6.99 17.65 -4.95
N ALA A 162 6.37 16.52 -5.36
CA ALA A 162 5.38 15.83 -4.54
C ALA A 162 6.04 15.23 -3.28
N ALA A 163 7.22 14.62 -3.43
CA ALA A 163 8.01 14.14 -2.30
C ALA A 163 8.42 15.28 -1.36
N ALA A 164 8.90 16.40 -1.90
CA ALA A 164 9.27 17.59 -1.14
C ALA A 164 8.07 18.15 -0.34
N ALA A 165 6.89 18.20 -0.95
CA ALA A 165 5.67 18.64 -0.28
C ALA A 165 5.28 17.68 0.85
N ALA A 166 5.34 16.37 0.62
CA ALA A 166 5.05 15.36 1.64
C ALA A 166 6.04 15.44 2.81
N MET A 167 7.33 15.51 2.52
CA MET A 167 8.39 15.64 3.53
C MET A 167 8.22 16.90 4.39
N ARG A 168 7.86 18.04 3.78
CA ARG A 168 7.56 19.29 4.50
C ARG A 168 6.29 19.20 5.33
N PHE A 169 5.26 18.50 4.82
CA PHE A 169 4.01 18.31 5.56
C PHE A 169 4.24 17.55 6.86
N ILE A 170 5.07 16.49 6.83
CA ILE A 170 5.30 15.62 7.99
C ILE A 170 6.38 16.11 8.97
N GLU A 171 7.15 17.14 8.61
CA GLU A 171 8.40 17.48 9.31
C GLU A 171 8.23 17.89 10.79
N ASN A 172 7.01 18.31 11.17
CA ASN A 172 6.67 18.74 12.52
C ASN A 172 6.02 17.63 13.38
N GLY A 173 5.84 16.42 12.84
CA GLY A 173 5.34 15.27 13.58
C GLY A 173 6.32 14.80 14.64
N ASP A 174 5.82 14.32 15.76
CA ASP A 174 6.62 13.76 16.86
C ASP A 174 7.10 12.34 16.56
N ALA A 175 6.35 11.63 15.72
CA ALA A 175 6.71 10.35 15.11
C ALA A 175 6.15 10.30 13.68
N VAL A 176 6.58 9.33 12.87
CA VAL A 176 6.07 9.11 11.52
C VAL A 176 5.69 7.64 11.30
N ILE A 177 4.59 7.41 10.60
CA ILE A 177 4.13 6.11 10.12
C ILE A 177 4.10 6.16 8.58
N TYR A 178 4.88 5.31 7.92
CA TYR A 178 4.77 5.04 6.49
C TYR A 178 3.89 3.82 6.27
N ASP A 179 2.80 3.97 5.55
CA ASP A 179 1.92 2.87 5.18
C ASP A 179 2.31 2.33 3.80
N LEU A 180 2.89 1.12 3.80
CA LEU A 180 3.33 0.42 2.60
C LEU A 180 2.56 -0.89 2.40
N ARG A 181 1.46 -1.11 3.12
CA ARG A 181 0.71 -2.39 3.11
C ARG A 181 0.33 -2.85 1.72
N TYR A 182 0.01 -1.90 0.84
CA TYR A 182 -0.42 -2.13 -0.54
C TYR A 182 0.59 -1.60 -1.58
N ASN A 183 1.81 -1.26 -1.14
CA ASN A 183 2.84 -0.70 -2.00
C ASN A 183 3.66 -1.82 -2.66
N ASN A 184 3.58 -1.91 -3.98
CA ASN A 184 4.24 -2.95 -4.76
C ASN A 184 5.65 -2.56 -5.26
N GLY A 185 6.24 -1.48 -4.71
CA GLY A 185 7.60 -1.06 -4.99
C GLY A 185 7.68 0.13 -5.93
N GLY A 186 8.63 0.09 -6.87
CA GLY A 186 8.95 1.20 -7.77
C GLY A 186 10.44 1.58 -7.71
N HIS A 187 10.74 2.88 -7.80
CA HIS A 187 12.10 3.40 -7.88
C HIS A 187 12.76 3.51 -6.51
N LEU A 188 13.89 2.84 -6.35
CA LEU A 188 14.69 2.87 -5.13
C LEU A 188 15.25 4.27 -4.82
N GLU A 189 15.44 5.12 -5.82
CA GLU A 189 15.90 6.48 -5.63
C GLU A 189 14.87 7.35 -4.88
N MET A 190 13.57 7.10 -5.08
CA MET A 190 12.53 7.73 -4.26
C MET A 190 12.56 7.18 -2.83
N ALA A 191 12.80 5.87 -2.66
CA ALA A 191 12.99 5.27 -1.35
C ALA A 191 14.21 5.89 -0.61
N GLN A 192 15.32 6.12 -1.31
CA GLN A 192 16.51 6.83 -0.80
C GLN A 192 16.15 8.24 -0.35
N LEU A 193 15.43 9.01 -1.17
CA LEU A 193 15.04 10.39 -0.85
C LEU A 193 14.21 10.46 0.43
N LEU A 194 13.19 9.61 0.55
CA LEU A 194 12.32 9.58 1.73
C LEU A 194 13.05 9.06 2.98
N ALA A 195 13.83 7.99 2.85
CA ALA A 195 14.60 7.42 3.95
C ALA A 195 15.63 8.42 4.48
N SER A 196 16.25 9.22 3.60
CA SER A 196 17.24 10.24 3.97
C SER A 196 16.71 11.25 5.00
N GLN A 197 15.40 11.56 5.02
CA GLN A 197 14.81 12.46 6.02
C GLN A 197 14.92 11.91 7.44
N LEU A 198 15.04 10.59 7.59
CA LEU A 198 15.02 9.92 8.88
C LEU A 198 16.39 9.92 9.57
N PHE A 199 17.46 10.29 8.88
CA PHE A 199 18.84 10.24 9.38
C PHE A 199 19.49 11.63 9.44
N PRO A 200 20.54 11.82 10.26
CA PRO A 200 21.41 13.00 10.17
C PRO A 200 22.04 13.14 8.77
N GLY A 201 22.27 14.37 8.32
CA GLY A 201 22.88 14.66 7.01
C GLY A 201 24.38 14.93 7.04
N ASP A 202 24.96 14.93 8.23
CA ASP A 202 26.35 15.23 8.53
C ASP A 202 27.21 13.96 8.71
N LYS A 203 26.62 12.79 8.48
CA LYS A 203 27.28 11.49 8.59
C LYS A 203 26.98 10.62 7.39
N ASP A 204 27.99 9.88 6.96
CA ASP A 204 27.83 8.84 5.96
C ASP A 204 27.02 7.69 6.57
N GLN A 205 25.83 7.47 6.01
CA GLN A 205 24.97 6.35 6.34
C GLN A 205 24.55 5.68 5.04
N GLU A 206 25.01 4.45 4.85
CA GLU A 206 24.60 3.61 3.73
C GLU A 206 23.16 3.12 3.98
N LEU A 207 22.33 3.15 2.94
CA LEU A 207 20.97 2.62 2.98
C LEU A 207 20.90 1.25 2.30
N PHE A 208 21.41 1.13 1.08
CA PHE A 208 21.53 -0.14 0.37
C PHE A 208 22.40 0.06 -0.87
N ASP A 209 23.07 -1.01 -1.29
CA ASP A 209 23.81 -1.06 -2.54
C ASP A 209 23.01 -1.89 -3.55
N TYR A 210 22.91 -1.43 -4.80
CA TYR A 210 22.39 -2.29 -5.87
C TYR A 210 23.32 -2.32 -7.06
N ASP A 211 23.49 -3.53 -7.60
CA ASP A 211 24.25 -3.82 -8.80
C ASP A 211 23.33 -4.46 -9.84
N TYR A 212 23.39 -4.00 -11.08
CA TYR A 212 22.59 -4.57 -12.16
C TYR A 212 23.33 -4.49 -13.50
N THR A 213 22.94 -5.35 -14.42
CA THR A 213 23.40 -5.33 -15.80
C THR A 213 22.24 -4.95 -16.71
N LEU A 214 22.33 -3.78 -17.34
CA LEU A 214 21.33 -3.31 -18.28
C LEU A 214 21.99 -3.15 -19.65
N ASP A 215 21.49 -3.90 -20.64
CA ASP A 215 21.97 -3.87 -22.03
C ASP A 215 23.49 -4.05 -22.15
N GLY A 216 24.02 -5.03 -21.41
CA GLY A 216 25.46 -5.35 -21.37
C GLY A 216 26.32 -4.38 -20.55
N ARG A 217 25.72 -3.34 -19.96
CA ARG A 217 26.42 -2.40 -19.08
C ARG A 217 26.16 -2.73 -17.62
N ARG A 218 27.23 -3.09 -16.91
CA ARG A 218 27.19 -3.23 -15.45
C ARG A 218 27.12 -1.84 -14.81
N VAL A 219 26.19 -1.69 -13.88
CA VAL A 219 26.03 -0.51 -13.04
C VAL A 219 26.13 -0.98 -11.59
N GLU A 220 26.94 -0.27 -10.82
CA GLU A 220 27.02 -0.42 -9.37
C GLU A 220 26.67 0.94 -8.77
N ARG A 221 25.72 0.96 -7.84
CA ARG A 221 25.31 2.19 -7.18
C ARG A 221 25.05 1.94 -5.71
N GLY A 222 25.79 2.66 -4.89
CA GLY A 222 25.46 2.81 -3.48
C GLY A 222 24.44 3.90 -3.26
N GLN A 223 23.46 3.62 -2.39
CA GLN A 223 22.49 4.59 -1.94
C GLN A 223 22.83 4.98 -0.51
N TRP A 224 23.27 6.22 -0.37
CA TRP A 224 23.63 6.81 0.91
C TRP A 224 22.58 7.86 1.29
N VAL A 225 22.49 8.17 2.57
CA VAL A 225 21.68 9.30 3.04
C VAL A 225 22.11 10.57 2.32
N LEU A 226 21.15 11.26 1.70
CA LEU A 226 21.39 12.51 0.99
C LEU A 226 21.77 13.63 1.98
N PRO A 227 22.79 14.46 1.69
CA PRO A 227 23.28 15.48 2.61
C PRO A 227 22.31 16.66 2.77
N ALA A 228 21.54 16.98 1.73
CA ALA A 228 20.56 18.06 1.72
C ALA A 228 19.18 17.55 1.30
N LEU A 229 18.13 18.11 1.90
CA LEU A 229 16.74 17.73 1.68
C LEU A 229 15.85 18.97 1.58
N PRO A 230 14.68 18.89 0.92
CA PRO A 230 13.75 20.00 0.81
C PRO A 230 12.95 20.28 2.10
N ALA A 231 13.22 19.57 3.19
CA ALA A 231 12.48 19.60 4.46
C ALA A 231 13.42 19.39 5.67
N LYS A 232 12.91 19.63 6.88
CA LYS A 232 13.65 19.28 8.11
C LYS A 232 13.79 17.76 8.23
N ARG A 233 14.87 17.33 8.88
CA ARG A 233 15.10 15.93 9.22
C ARG A 233 14.24 15.51 10.41
N LEU A 234 13.81 14.26 10.40
CA LEU A 234 13.08 13.59 11.48
C LEU A 234 14.03 12.72 12.34
N THR A 235 15.31 13.07 12.37
CA THR A 235 16.35 12.37 13.16
C THR A 235 15.92 12.20 14.62
N GLY A 236 16.08 10.98 15.15
CA GLY A 236 15.77 10.66 16.54
C GLY A 236 14.29 10.51 16.87
N LYS A 237 13.38 10.87 15.95
CA LYS A 237 11.94 10.64 16.13
C LYS A 237 11.58 9.18 15.87
N PRO A 238 10.58 8.59 16.54
CA PRO A 238 10.11 7.23 16.24
C PRO A 238 9.60 7.12 14.80
N VAL A 239 9.89 5.99 14.16
CA VAL A 239 9.47 5.66 12.79
C VAL A 239 8.82 4.30 12.80
N TYR A 240 7.65 4.19 12.19
CA TYR A 240 6.97 2.93 11.96
C TYR A 240 6.73 2.73 10.47
N VAL A 241 6.81 1.48 10.02
CA VAL A 241 6.48 1.10 8.64
C VAL A 241 5.42 0.01 8.67
N LEU A 242 4.27 0.27 8.05
CA LEU A 242 3.21 -0.72 7.92
C LEU A 242 3.49 -1.59 6.70
N THR A 243 3.43 -2.89 6.89
CA THR A 243 3.73 -3.89 5.86
C THR A 243 2.55 -4.86 5.72
N GLY A 244 2.32 -5.34 4.51
CA GLY A 244 1.28 -6.30 4.17
C GLY A 244 1.83 -7.41 3.30
N SER A 245 1.09 -8.50 3.13
CA SER A 245 1.49 -9.58 2.21
C SER A 245 1.63 -9.13 0.75
N THR A 246 1.12 -7.95 0.40
CA THR A 246 1.24 -7.33 -0.92
C THR A 246 2.37 -6.30 -1.02
N SER A 247 3.06 -5.99 0.08
CA SER A 247 4.24 -5.12 0.04
C SER A 247 5.34 -5.83 -0.75
N PHE A 248 5.88 -5.18 -1.78
CA PHE A 248 6.80 -5.83 -2.73
C PHE A 248 7.95 -4.91 -3.19
N SER A 249 9.09 -5.47 -3.57
CA SER A 249 10.18 -4.76 -4.26
C SER A 249 10.74 -3.58 -3.46
N ALA A 250 10.83 -2.37 -4.04
CA ALA A 250 11.39 -1.20 -3.35
C ALA A 250 10.73 -0.88 -2.00
N ALA A 251 9.45 -1.24 -1.79
CA ALA A 251 8.79 -1.09 -0.50
C ALA A 251 9.37 -2.02 0.56
N GLU A 252 9.72 -3.24 0.17
CA GLU A 252 10.41 -4.20 1.02
C GLU A 252 11.81 -3.72 1.35
N TRP A 253 12.57 -3.19 0.38
CA TRP A 253 13.89 -2.62 0.64
C TRP A 253 13.85 -1.41 1.58
N PHE A 254 12.88 -0.51 1.41
CA PHE A 254 12.68 0.59 2.34
C PHE A 254 12.42 0.08 3.77
N ALA A 255 11.52 -0.90 3.93
CA ALA A 255 11.21 -1.48 5.24
C ALA A 255 12.40 -2.26 5.83
N TYR A 256 13.04 -3.11 5.02
CA TYR A 256 14.14 -3.99 5.41
C TYR A 256 15.35 -3.19 5.85
N THR A 257 15.81 -2.22 5.04
CA THR A 257 16.94 -1.35 5.37
C THR A 257 16.68 -0.59 6.67
N LEU A 258 15.51 0.03 6.82
CA LEU A 258 15.20 0.81 8.02
C LEU A 258 15.12 -0.08 9.27
N LYS A 259 14.61 -1.30 9.15
CA LYS A 259 14.63 -2.29 10.23
C LYS A 259 16.05 -2.70 10.60
N LYS A 260 16.89 -3.04 9.62
CA LYS A 260 18.28 -3.50 9.82
C LYS A 260 19.16 -2.43 10.45
N LEU A 261 18.93 -1.17 10.08
CA LEU A 261 19.60 0.00 10.67
C LEU A 261 19.03 0.38 12.06
N GLY A 262 18.04 -0.34 12.58
CA GLY A 262 17.37 -0.01 13.85
C GLY A 262 16.63 1.32 13.81
N ARG A 263 16.28 1.81 12.61
CA ARG A 263 15.66 3.13 12.41
C ARG A 263 14.15 3.10 12.53
N ALA A 264 13.52 2.02 12.11
CA ALA A 264 12.06 1.87 12.11
C ALA A 264 11.60 0.54 12.73
N THR A 265 10.40 0.58 13.30
CA THR A 265 9.67 -0.60 13.77
C THR A 265 8.63 -1.00 12.71
N LEU A 266 8.67 -2.25 12.25
CA LEU A 266 7.73 -2.78 11.26
C LEU A 266 6.52 -3.41 11.95
N VAL A 267 5.33 -3.10 11.43
CA VAL A 267 4.05 -3.59 11.97
C VAL A 267 3.17 -4.09 10.82
N GLY A 268 2.57 -5.27 10.98
CA GLY A 268 1.67 -5.84 9.99
C GLY A 268 2.03 -7.28 9.62
N GLU A 269 2.07 -7.58 8.33
CA GLU A 269 2.30 -8.93 7.82
C GLU A 269 3.69 -9.05 7.20
N ARG A 270 4.16 -10.30 7.05
CA ARG A 270 5.35 -10.59 6.26
C ARG A 270 5.10 -10.17 4.80
N THR A 271 6.07 -9.49 4.21
CA THR A 271 6.00 -9.01 2.82
C THR A 271 6.15 -10.15 1.80
N ALA A 272 5.96 -9.84 0.51
CA ALA A 272 5.86 -10.85 -0.53
C ALA A 272 7.19 -11.55 -0.88
N GLY A 273 8.33 -10.85 -0.81
CA GLY A 273 9.66 -11.42 -1.03
C GLY A 273 10.22 -11.23 -2.43
N GLY A 274 10.04 -10.06 -3.03
CA GLY A 274 10.75 -9.69 -4.25
C GLY A 274 11.87 -8.69 -3.94
N ALA A 275 13.11 -9.12 -3.94
CA ALA A 275 14.27 -8.30 -3.62
C ALA A 275 15.00 -7.77 -4.86
N HIS A 276 14.99 -8.49 -5.99
CA HIS A 276 15.89 -8.14 -7.10
C HIS A 276 15.31 -7.11 -8.08
N PRO A 277 16.12 -6.13 -8.55
CA PRO A 277 15.67 -5.15 -9.54
C PRO A 277 15.37 -5.85 -10.87
N VAL A 278 14.30 -5.42 -11.51
CA VAL A 278 13.81 -5.98 -12.77
C VAL A 278 13.92 -5.01 -13.93
N ASP A 279 13.93 -5.57 -15.13
CA ASP A 279 13.61 -4.84 -16.35
C ASP A 279 12.65 -5.67 -17.22
N ARG A 280 11.95 -5.01 -18.14
CA ARG A 280 11.10 -5.69 -19.13
C ARG A 280 11.82 -5.74 -20.46
N LYS A 281 11.87 -6.93 -21.05
CA LYS A 281 12.48 -7.19 -22.36
C LYS A 281 11.46 -7.82 -23.31
N PRO A 282 11.43 -7.41 -24.59
CA PRO A 282 10.52 -8.01 -25.56
C PRO A 282 10.85 -9.50 -25.81
N VAL A 283 9.80 -10.28 -26.04
CA VAL A 283 9.85 -11.69 -26.47
C VAL A 283 8.97 -11.79 -27.72
N GLY A 284 9.60 -11.76 -28.89
CA GLY A 284 8.89 -11.65 -30.16
C GLY A 284 8.21 -10.29 -30.32
N THR A 285 7.00 -10.29 -30.89
CA THR A 285 6.21 -9.08 -31.16
C THR A 285 5.11 -8.81 -30.14
N ASP A 286 4.74 -9.83 -29.35
CA ASP A 286 3.51 -9.80 -28.57
C ASP A 286 3.75 -9.97 -27.07
N PHE A 287 4.85 -10.64 -26.70
CA PHE A 287 5.16 -10.96 -25.31
C PHE A 287 6.29 -10.08 -24.78
N PHE A 288 6.34 -9.96 -23.46
CA PHE A 288 7.51 -9.45 -22.75
C PHE A 288 7.89 -10.39 -21.62
N LEU A 289 9.17 -10.38 -21.27
CA LEU A 289 9.72 -10.97 -20.05
C LEU A 289 10.09 -9.84 -19.09
N GLN A 290 9.49 -9.84 -17.90
CA GLN A 290 10.05 -9.14 -16.75
C GLN A 290 11.12 -10.05 -16.13
N VAL A 291 12.36 -9.59 -16.16
CA VAL A 291 13.54 -10.37 -15.74
C VAL A 291 14.31 -9.62 -14.65
N PRO A 292 14.73 -10.30 -13.57
CA PRO A 292 15.66 -9.76 -12.60
C PRO A 292 17.04 -9.52 -13.24
N ILE A 293 17.49 -8.27 -13.23
CA ILE A 293 18.73 -7.83 -13.91
C ILE A 293 19.87 -7.53 -12.93
N GLY A 294 19.63 -7.65 -11.63
CA GLY A 294 20.59 -7.25 -10.61
C GLY A 294 20.33 -7.83 -9.24
N GLN A 295 21.12 -7.38 -8.28
CA GLN A 295 21.02 -7.70 -6.86
C GLN A 295 21.03 -6.41 -6.05
N ILE A 296 20.46 -6.50 -4.85
CA ILE A 296 20.51 -5.45 -3.85
C ILE A 296 21.05 -6.09 -2.57
N ARG A 297 21.91 -5.35 -1.86
CA ARG A 297 22.51 -5.79 -0.61
C ARG A 297 22.19 -4.77 0.47
N ASP A 298 21.77 -5.26 1.64
CA ASP A 298 21.58 -4.39 2.79
C ASP A 298 22.93 -3.84 3.30
N PRO A 299 22.92 -2.75 4.06
CA PRO A 299 24.14 -2.06 4.47
C PRO A 299 24.80 -2.70 5.71
N VAL A 300 24.16 -3.70 6.34
CA VAL A 300 24.62 -4.27 7.63
C VAL A 300 25.33 -5.60 7.43
N ASP A 301 24.67 -6.60 6.84
CA ASP A 301 25.26 -7.94 6.66
C ASP A 301 25.30 -8.41 5.20
N ARG A 302 24.96 -7.52 4.26
CA ARG A 302 24.92 -7.79 2.82
C ARG A 302 23.94 -8.92 2.44
N GLY A 303 22.97 -9.21 3.30
CA GLY A 303 21.92 -10.19 3.14
C GLY A 303 20.79 -9.79 2.17
N ASP A 304 19.92 -10.76 1.92
CA ASP A 304 18.86 -10.76 0.92
C ASP A 304 17.59 -11.42 1.50
N PHE A 305 16.42 -10.98 1.05
CA PHE A 305 15.11 -11.50 1.45
C PHE A 305 14.31 -12.14 0.31
N GLU A 306 14.89 -12.28 -0.90
CA GLU A 306 14.25 -12.91 -2.06
C GLU A 306 13.57 -14.25 -1.70
N GLY A 307 12.32 -14.40 -2.10
CA GLY A 307 11.46 -15.57 -1.82
C GLY A 307 11.01 -15.74 -0.37
N GLN A 308 11.55 -14.96 0.58
CA GLN A 308 11.20 -15.04 2.01
C GLN A 308 10.35 -13.88 2.48
N GLY A 309 10.62 -12.68 1.95
CA GLY A 309 10.04 -11.43 2.42
C GLY A 309 10.60 -10.99 3.77
N VAL A 310 10.18 -9.80 4.18
CA VAL A 310 10.60 -9.13 5.41
C VAL A 310 9.57 -9.42 6.50
N THR A 311 10.01 -10.06 7.58
CA THR A 311 9.16 -10.31 8.74
C THR A 311 9.06 -9.03 9.60
N PRO A 312 7.84 -8.57 9.96
CA PRO A 312 7.68 -7.38 10.79
C PRO A 312 8.10 -7.63 12.24
N ASP A 313 8.36 -6.55 13.00
CA ASP A 313 8.65 -6.65 14.44
C ASP A 313 7.40 -6.97 15.26
N HIS A 314 6.25 -6.47 14.80
CA HIS A 314 4.93 -6.77 15.35
C HIS A 314 4.04 -7.38 14.29
N GLN A 315 3.90 -8.71 14.34
CA GLN A 315 3.06 -9.45 13.41
C GLN A 315 1.59 -9.37 13.80
N VAL A 316 0.78 -8.75 12.94
CA VAL A 316 -0.68 -8.58 13.07
C VAL A 316 -1.30 -8.62 11.67
N ALA A 317 -2.62 -8.78 11.56
CA ALA A 317 -3.27 -8.67 10.25
C ALA A 317 -3.04 -7.27 9.66
N SER A 318 -2.88 -7.19 8.33
CA SER A 318 -2.63 -5.93 7.62
C SER A 318 -3.70 -4.87 7.95
N ALA A 319 -4.96 -5.29 8.14
CA ALA A 319 -6.06 -4.42 8.53
C ALA A 319 -5.85 -3.68 9.87
N ASP A 320 -5.17 -4.32 10.83
CA ASP A 320 -5.00 -3.81 12.20
C ASP A 320 -3.67 -3.06 12.40
N ALA A 321 -2.74 -3.17 11.44
CA ALA A 321 -1.38 -2.66 11.55
C ALA A 321 -1.30 -1.16 11.89
N LEU A 322 -2.17 -0.33 11.29
CA LEU A 322 -2.20 1.11 11.56
C LEU A 322 -2.56 1.40 13.02
N ALA A 323 -3.61 0.78 13.55
CA ALA A 323 -4.05 1.00 14.93
C ALA A 323 -2.97 0.55 15.92
N VAL A 324 -2.31 -0.58 15.63
CA VAL A 324 -1.19 -1.09 16.44
C VAL A 324 0.01 -0.14 16.41
N ALA A 325 0.46 0.27 15.22
CA ALA A 325 1.60 1.20 15.08
C ALA A 325 1.32 2.56 15.73
N HIS A 326 0.10 3.09 15.59
CA HIS A 326 -0.30 4.35 16.22
C HIS A 326 -0.24 4.24 17.76
N ARG A 327 -0.73 3.14 18.33
CA ARG A 327 -0.63 2.89 19.77
C ARG A 327 0.82 2.74 20.25
N LEU A 328 1.67 2.06 19.48
CA LEU A 328 3.10 1.94 19.78
C LEU A 328 3.78 3.32 19.75
N ALA A 329 3.49 4.14 18.74
CA ALA A 329 4.00 5.51 18.62
C ALA A 329 3.62 6.37 19.84
N LEU A 330 2.35 6.34 20.26
CA LEU A 330 1.91 7.06 21.46
C LEU A 330 2.65 6.59 22.71
N ALA A 331 2.83 5.28 22.87
CA ALA A 331 3.52 4.70 24.02
C ALA A 331 5.00 5.09 24.06
N ASP A 332 5.70 5.03 22.92
CA ASP A 332 7.11 5.42 22.82
C ASP A 332 7.31 6.91 23.06
N LEU A 333 6.39 7.75 22.56
CA LEU A 333 6.39 9.19 22.85
C LEU A 333 6.16 9.47 24.35
N ALA A 334 5.21 8.81 25.00
CA ALA A 334 4.95 8.95 26.44
C ALA A 334 6.05 8.35 27.34
N LYS A 335 6.88 7.47 26.79
CA LYS A 335 8.08 6.94 27.45
C LYS A 335 9.24 7.92 27.34
N ALA A 336 9.42 8.53 26.17
CA ALA A 336 10.47 9.51 25.91
C ALA A 336 10.21 10.85 26.60
N ASP A 337 8.94 11.27 26.68
CA ASP A 337 8.53 12.53 27.28
C ASP A 337 7.28 12.32 28.17
N PRO A 338 7.41 12.40 29.50
CA PRO A 338 6.28 12.29 30.42
C PRO A 338 5.14 13.29 30.16
N ALA A 339 5.43 14.45 29.55
CA ALA A 339 4.39 15.42 29.19
C ALA A 339 3.40 14.87 28.16
N LYS A 340 3.81 13.87 27.35
CA LYS A 340 2.97 13.22 26.33
C LYS A 340 2.12 12.07 26.89
N ARG A 341 2.28 11.72 28.16
CA ARG A 341 1.54 10.60 28.78
C ARG A 341 0.03 10.83 28.81
N ALA A 342 -0.41 12.05 29.14
CA ALA A 342 -1.82 12.38 29.14
C ALA A 342 -2.47 12.17 27.75
N ASP A 343 -1.74 12.53 26.69
CA ASP A 343 -2.20 12.35 25.31
C ASP A 343 -2.26 10.87 24.92
N ALA A 344 -1.21 10.11 25.24
CA ALA A 344 -1.20 8.68 25.00
C ALA A 344 -2.35 7.97 25.71
N ASP A 345 -2.60 8.28 27.00
CA ASP A 345 -3.70 7.71 27.78
C ASP A 345 -5.07 8.14 27.24
N TRP A 346 -5.18 9.35 26.68
CA TRP A 346 -6.40 9.87 26.09
C TRP A 346 -6.79 9.13 24.80
N PHE A 347 -5.84 8.95 23.89
CA PHE A 347 -6.06 8.37 22.57
C PHE A 347 -5.96 6.85 22.52
N ALA A 348 -5.17 6.21 23.40
CA ALA A 348 -5.00 4.75 23.41
C ALA A 348 -6.31 3.96 23.42
N PRO A 349 -7.38 4.37 24.15
CA PRO A 349 -8.68 3.76 24.02
C PRO A 349 -9.13 3.72 22.55
N GLU A 350 -9.17 4.84 21.84
CA GLU A 350 -9.70 4.95 20.47
C GLU A 350 -9.07 3.95 19.48
N LEU A 351 -7.87 3.48 19.77
CA LEU A 351 -7.07 2.57 18.93
C LEU A 351 -7.14 1.09 19.36
N ALA A 352 -7.90 0.75 20.39
CA ALA A 352 -8.08 -0.62 20.84
C ALA A 352 -9.10 -1.38 19.97
N GLU A 353 -8.80 -2.63 19.61
CA GLU A 353 -9.77 -3.54 19.01
C GLU A 353 -10.98 -3.73 19.93
N ARG A 354 -12.19 -3.60 19.36
CA ARG A 354 -13.42 -3.57 20.16
C ARG A 354 -14.58 -4.30 19.49
N PRO A 355 -15.34 -5.08 20.26
CA PRO A 355 -16.62 -5.61 19.78
C PRO A 355 -17.59 -4.46 19.53
N GLN A 356 -18.24 -4.49 18.37
CA GLN A 356 -19.25 -3.50 18.00
C GLN A 356 -20.45 -3.60 18.96
N PRO A 357 -20.96 -2.48 19.51
CA PRO A 357 -22.12 -2.52 20.38
C PRO A 357 -23.33 -3.09 19.64
N THR A 358 -24.14 -3.90 20.32
CA THR A 358 -25.35 -4.44 19.72
C THR A 358 -26.33 -3.31 19.35
N PRO A 359 -27.21 -3.49 18.35
CA PRO A 359 -28.25 -2.51 18.04
C PRO A 359 -29.12 -2.15 19.24
N ALA A 360 -29.38 -3.11 20.14
CA ALA A 360 -30.10 -2.88 21.38
C ALA A 360 -29.33 -1.96 22.35
N ALA A 361 -28.01 -2.15 22.48
CA ALA A 361 -27.16 -1.29 23.30
C ALA A 361 -27.13 0.15 22.77
N LEU A 362 -27.02 0.32 21.45
CA LEU A 362 -27.08 1.64 20.81
C LEU A 362 -28.45 2.30 21.02
N LYS A 363 -29.54 1.56 20.83
CA LYS A 363 -30.91 2.07 21.04
C LYS A 363 -31.13 2.53 22.48
N ALA A 364 -30.55 1.85 23.47
CA ALA A 364 -30.65 2.24 24.87
C ALA A 364 -29.98 3.60 25.19
N ILE A 365 -28.98 4.01 24.39
CA ILE A 365 -28.28 5.29 24.55
C ILE A 365 -29.12 6.46 23.97
N ALA A 366 -29.95 6.21 22.96
CA ALA A 366 -30.81 7.24 22.38
C ALA A 366 -31.82 7.78 23.41
N GLY A 367 -32.05 9.09 23.40
CA GLY A 367 -32.91 9.78 24.35
C GLY A 367 -32.58 11.26 24.52
N ARG A 368 -33.33 11.92 25.38
CA ARG A 368 -33.13 13.32 25.77
C ARG A 368 -32.30 13.41 27.04
N TYR A 369 -31.35 14.33 27.02
CA TYR A 369 -30.47 14.66 28.13
C TYR A 369 -30.53 16.17 28.37
N GLU A 370 -30.07 16.64 29.52
CA GLU A 370 -30.03 18.07 29.82
C GLU A 370 -29.30 18.89 28.73
N GLY A 371 -30.09 19.65 27.95
CA GLY A 371 -29.63 20.52 26.86
C GLY A 371 -29.19 19.83 25.57
N ARG A 372 -29.45 18.51 25.41
CA ARG A 372 -28.92 17.69 24.31
C ARG A 372 -29.81 16.48 24.01
N ARG A 373 -29.73 15.99 22.79
CA ARG A 373 -30.46 14.80 22.32
C ARG A 373 -29.49 13.84 21.66
N ILE A 374 -29.67 12.54 21.88
CA ILE A 374 -28.99 11.50 21.11
C ILE A 374 -30.05 10.71 20.35
N ASP A 375 -29.92 10.69 19.02
CA ASP A 375 -30.81 9.96 18.12
C ASP A 375 -30.05 8.75 17.53
N LEU A 376 -30.72 7.62 17.32
CA LEU A 376 -30.16 6.48 16.56
C LEU A 376 -30.68 6.53 15.12
N VAL A 377 -29.81 6.82 14.16
CA VAL A 377 -30.16 6.96 12.74
C VAL A 377 -29.23 6.09 11.90
N GLY A 378 -29.80 5.15 11.14
CA GLY A 378 -29.01 4.25 10.28
C GLY A 378 -27.95 3.44 11.03
N GLY A 379 -28.21 3.08 12.30
CA GLY A 379 -27.25 2.36 13.14
C GLY A 379 -26.16 3.23 13.79
N LYS A 380 -26.18 4.55 13.57
CA LYS A 380 -25.23 5.51 14.17
C LYS A 380 -25.91 6.39 15.20
N LEU A 381 -25.20 6.71 16.28
CA LEU A 381 -25.65 7.66 17.29
C LEU A 381 -25.36 9.08 16.80
N LEU A 382 -26.36 9.95 16.81
CA LEU A 382 -26.26 11.36 16.43
C LEU A 382 -26.55 12.23 17.64
N TYR A 383 -25.51 12.92 18.10
CA TYR A 383 -25.59 13.90 19.15
C TYR A 383 -26.05 15.24 18.59
N THR A 384 -27.09 15.82 19.20
CA THR A 384 -27.59 17.16 18.88
C THR A 384 -27.48 18.05 20.12
N TRP A 385 -26.77 19.18 20.00
CA TRP A 385 -26.67 20.20 21.03
C TRP A 385 -27.39 21.49 20.60
N ARG A 386 -28.22 22.03 21.50
CA ARG A 386 -29.02 23.25 21.29
C ARG A 386 -29.83 23.24 19.97
N GLU A 387 -30.31 22.07 19.54
CA GLU A 387 -31.05 21.85 18.28
C GLU A 387 -30.33 22.35 17.01
N ARG A 388 -29.00 22.54 17.06
CA ARG A 388 -28.23 23.11 15.93
C ARG A 388 -27.01 22.26 15.57
N LEU A 389 -26.21 21.92 16.57
CA LEU A 389 -24.94 21.24 16.34
C LEU A 389 -25.15 19.74 16.39
N ARG A 390 -25.06 19.11 15.23
CA ARG A 390 -25.29 17.67 15.04
C ARG A 390 -23.99 16.99 14.65
N LEU A 391 -23.53 16.04 15.45
CA LEU A 391 -22.28 15.30 15.27
C LEU A 391 -22.53 13.81 15.48
N ALA A 392 -21.78 12.95 14.79
CA ALA A 392 -21.80 11.52 15.09
C ALA A 392 -21.11 11.23 16.42
N LEU A 393 -21.65 10.26 17.15
CA LEU A 393 -20.99 9.64 18.30
C LEU A 393 -20.46 8.27 17.89
N GLU A 394 -19.20 8.02 18.22
CA GLU A 394 -18.51 6.77 17.91
C GLU A 394 -18.26 5.98 19.19
N PRO A 395 -18.81 4.76 19.32
CA PRO A 395 -18.59 3.94 20.50
C PRO A 395 -17.11 3.57 20.68
N LEU A 396 -16.57 3.91 21.84
CA LEU A 396 -15.21 3.58 22.25
C LEU A 396 -15.17 2.33 23.17
N GLY A 397 -16.16 1.45 23.10
CA GLY A 397 -16.26 0.31 24.00
C GLY A 397 -16.55 0.68 25.47
N GLY A 398 -17.03 -0.31 26.22
CA GLY A 398 -17.63 -0.06 27.54
C GLY A 398 -18.76 0.96 27.43
N ASP A 399 -18.70 2.00 28.25
CA ASP A 399 -19.66 3.10 28.25
C ASP A 399 -19.10 4.40 27.63
N LEU A 400 -17.94 4.37 26.94
CA LEU A 400 -17.33 5.56 26.35
C LEU A 400 -17.79 5.82 24.90
N LEU A 401 -17.94 7.10 24.54
CA LEU A 401 -18.29 7.56 23.19
C LEU A 401 -17.39 8.74 22.79
N ALA A 402 -16.70 8.63 21.65
CA ALA A 402 -16.06 9.75 20.95
C ALA A 402 -17.11 10.58 20.19
N ILE A 403 -16.69 11.77 19.77
CA ILE A 403 -17.53 12.71 19.05
C ILE A 403 -16.78 13.11 17.78
N GLU A 404 -17.43 12.96 16.64
CA GLU A 404 -16.87 13.27 15.34
C GLU A 404 -16.27 14.69 15.31
N GLY A 405 -14.98 14.77 14.94
CA GLY A 405 -14.26 16.04 14.80
C GLY A 405 -13.91 16.75 16.12
N VAL A 406 -14.20 16.16 17.28
CA VAL A 406 -13.95 16.78 18.59
C VAL A 406 -12.97 15.94 19.40
N ARG A 407 -11.84 16.54 19.79
CA ARG A 407 -10.75 15.86 20.51
C ARG A 407 -10.60 16.27 21.97
N ASP A 408 -11.24 17.36 22.38
CA ASP A 408 -11.05 17.94 23.73
C ASP A 408 -11.91 17.29 24.81
N PHE A 409 -12.92 16.52 24.42
CA PHE A 409 -13.77 15.79 25.34
C PHE A 409 -14.43 14.59 24.69
N ARG A 410 -14.85 13.64 25.52
CA ARG A 410 -15.65 12.47 25.15
C ARG A 410 -16.82 12.30 26.10
N PHE A 411 -17.73 11.40 25.80
CA PHE A 411 -18.83 11.06 26.69
C PHE A 411 -18.63 9.70 27.35
N ARG A 412 -19.16 9.56 28.57
CA ARG A 412 -19.40 8.30 29.27
C ARG A 412 -20.88 8.16 29.56
N ILE A 413 -21.44 6.99 29.24
CA ILE A 413 -22.79 6.60 29.63
C ILE A 413 -22.78 6.24 31.11
N VAL A 414 -23.60 6.92 31.90
CA VAL A 414 -23.78 6.61 33.32
C VAL A 414 -25.04 5.76 33.46
N ARG A 415 -24.91 4.58 34.06
CA ARG A 415 -26.01 3.64 34.26
C ARG A 415 -26.40 3.53 35.73
N LYS A 416 -27.71 3.41 36.00
CA LYS A 416 -28.27 3.13 37.33
C LYS A 416 -29.26 1.99 37.20
N GLY A 417 -29.03 0.88 37.92
CA GLY A 417 -29.87 -0.32 37.80
C GLY A 417 -29.93 -0.89 36.39
N GLY A 418 -28.82 -0.85 35.64
CA GLY A 418 -28.73 -1.35 34.26
C GLY A 418 -29.31 -0.41 33.17
N LYS A 419 -30.04 0.64 33.57
CA LYS A 419 -30.61 1.64 32.65
C LYS A 419 -29.70 2.84 32.51
N VAL A 420 -29.66 3.46 31.33
CA VAL A 420 -28.95 4.71 31.10
C VAL A 420 -29.63 5.82 31.89
N ALA A 421 -28.88 6.47 32.78
CA ALA A 421 -29.39 7.48 33.70
C ALA A 421 -28.84 8.88 33.39
N ALA A 422 -27.64 8.99 32.82
CA ALA A 422 -27.05 10.26 32.44
C ALA A 422 -25.97 10.09 31.36
N LEU A 423 -25.58 11.22 30.78
CA LEU A 423 -24.44 11.37 29.89
C LEU A 423 -23.39 12.22 30.60
N GLU A 424 -22.22 11.66 30.88
CA GLU A 424 -21.12 12.39 31.50
C GLU A 424 -20.11 12.81 30.44
N ARG A 425 -19.91 14.11 30.26
CA ARG A 425 -18.79 14.66 29.51
C ARG A 425 -17.53 14.54 30.36
N ILE A 426 -16.46 14.04 29.75
CA ILE A 426 -15.11 14.00 30.31
C ILE A 426 -14.24 14.85 29.41
N ASN A 427 -13.66 15.91 29.94
CA ASN A 427 -12.69 16.74 29.23
C ASN A 427 -11.29 16.10 29.28
N ARG A 428 -10.43 16.50 28.36
CA ARG A 428 -9.04 16.04 28.28
C ARG A 428 -8.22 16.32 29.54
N ASP A 429 -8.54 17.38 30.27
CA ASP A 429 -7.93 17.73 31.57
C ASP A 429 -8.46 16.88 32.75
N GLY A 430 -9.36 15.92 32.48
CA GLY A 430 -9.97 15.05 33.48
C GLY A 430 -11.21 15.63 34.17
N THR A 431 -11.55 16.90 33.94
CA THR A 431 -12.77 17.48 34.50
C THR A 431 -14.01 16.84 33.88
N THR A 432 -15.05 16.62 34.68
CA THR A 432 -16.30 16.02 34.21
C THR A 432 -17.51 16.93 34.41
N GLN A 433 -18.51 16.74 33.55
CA GLN A 433 -19.82 17.35 33.68
C GLN A 433 -20.91 16.34 33.33
N THR A 434 -21.86 16.11 34.23
CA THR A 434 -22.94 15.15 34.03
C THR A 434 -24.21 15.84 33.52
N TYR A 435 -24.91 15.19 32.61
CA TYR A 435 -26.20 15.63 32.05
C TYR A 435 -27.24 14.54 32.27
N ALA A 436 -28.23 14.81 33.11
CA ALA A 436 -29.27 13.85 33.45
C ALA A 436 -30.09 13.46 32.21
N ARG A 437 -30.50 12.19 32.14
CA ARG A 437 -31.49 11.72 31.18
C ARG A 437 -32.88 12.21 31.58
N LEU A 438 -33.69 12.61 30.60
CA LEU A 438 -34.98 13.27 30.79
C LEU A 438 -36.19 12.42 30.36
N ASP A 439 -35.97 11.24 29.78
CA ASP A 439 -37.00 10.33 29.28
C ASP A 439 -36.82 8.87 29.69
#